data_AF-A0A936VYN9-F1
#
_entry.id   AF-A0A936VYN9-F1
#
_cell.length_a   1.000
_cell.length_b   1.000
_cell.length_c   1.000
_cell.angle_alpha   90.00
_cell.angle_beta   90.00
_cell.angle_gamma   90.00
#
_symmetry.space_group_name_H-M   'P 1'
#
loop_
_entity.id
_entity.type
_entity.pdbx_description
1 polymer ?
#
loop_
_entity_poly.entity_id
_entity_poly.type
_entity_poly.pdbx_seq_one_letter_code
_entity_poly.pdbx_strand_id
1 'polypeptide(L)'
;MRNLSEWRSDIKSFNLRNSILIDVTASEEVSEIYPDMLASSVHVVTANKIAASAPYHVYRHMKELALTHNVKFLNETNVGAGLPVIKTIRDLVLTGDRIHRIEAVLSGSLNYIFDRVGSDGCLFSVAVTEAREKGYTEPNPALDLSGKDVMRKILILSREAGLTLEMDDIENKPFLPSNTLATDEWNQLHKNLEALDERFEADRIKLASQNKRWRYMATLDKGKVSTGLEEIDSTHPAYHLKGTDNIILIWTDRYTQRPMVIAGAGAGPDVTASGVLADVISIANV
;
A
#
# COMPACT_ATOMS: atom_id res chain seq x y z
N MET A 1 13.28 8.12 28.64
CA MET A 1 12.56 7.24 27.69
C MET A 1 13.21 5.86 27.81
N ARG A 2 12.43 4.79 28.00
CA ARG A 2 12.97 3.42 28.00
C ARG A 2 13.51 3.10 26.60
N ASN A 3 14.62 2.37 26.50
CA ASN A 3 15.12 1.90 25.20
C ASN A 3 14.37 0.64 24.74
N LEU A 4 14.46 0.30 23.44
CA LEU A 4 13.70 -0.81 22.85
C LEU A 4 14.05 -2.17 23.49
N SER A 5 15.30 -2.36 23.88
CA SER A 5 15.79 -3.57 24.55
C SER A 5 15.15 -3.78 25.93
N GLU A 6 15.00 -2.72 26.72
CA GLU A 6 14.29 -2.76 28.01
C GLU A 6 12.83 -3.13 27.82
N TRP A 7 12.14 -2.52 26.85
CA TRP A 7 10.76 -2.87 26.50
C TRP A 7 10.59 -4.34 26.12
N ARG A 8 11.47 -4.83 25.24
CA ARG A 8 11.54 -6.22 24.82
C ARG A 8 11.72 -7.16 26.01
N SER A 9 12.62 -6.83 26.92
CA SER A 9 12.87 -7.62 28.13
C SER A 9 11.65 -7.64 29.06
N ASP A 10 11.03 -6.48 29.29
CA ASP A 10 9.88 -6.35 30.19
C ASP A 10 8.68 -7.16 29.68
N ILE A 11 8.34 -7.05 28.39
CA ILE A 11 7.22 -7.79 27.77
C ILE A 11 7.38 -9.30 28.02
N LYS A 12 8.59 -9.84 27.81
CA LYS A 12 8.88 -11.25 28.07
C LYS A 12 8.81 -11.61 29.54
N SER A 13 9.30 -10.73 30.41
CA SER A 13 9.30 -10.97 31.85
C SER A 13 7.89 -11.05 32.42
N PHE A 14 6.95 -10.27 31.87
CA PHE A 14 5.56 -10.29 32.31
C PHE A 14 4.83 -11.58 31.90
N ASN A 15 5.19 -12.16 30.74
CA ASN A 15 4.65 -13.44 30.25
C ASN A 15 3.11 -13.50 30.32
N LEU A 16 2.44 -12.40 29.98
CA LEU A 16 1.00 -12.30 30.06
C LEU A 16 0.35 -13.03 28.88
N ARG A 17 -0.77 -13.72 29.16
CA ARG A 17 -1.57 -14.37 28.12
C ARG A 17 -2.14 -13.32 27.17
N ASN A 18 -2.24 -13.69 25.89
CA ASN A 18 -2.81 -12.85 24.83
C ASN A 18 -2.13 -11.47 24.72
N SER A 19 -0.82 -11.40 24.97
CA SER A 19 -0.04 -10.18 24.80
C SER A 19 0.02 -9.77 23.33
N ILE A 20 -0.18 -8.49 23.04
CA ILE A 20 -0.15 -7.94 21.68
C ILE A 20 0.86 -6.78 21.63
N LEU A 21 1.88 -6.90 20.79
CA LEU A 21 2.71 -5.77 20.37
C LEU A 21 1.96 -5.01 19.26
N ILE A 22 1.73 -3.72 19.47
CA ILE A 22 1.11 -2.84 18.49
C ILE A 22 2.17 -1.85 17.98
N ASP A 23 2.60 -1.99 16.74
CA ASP A 23 3.55 -1.06 16.10
C ASP A 23 2.84 -0.15 15.09
N VAL A 24 2.75 1.14 15.45
CA VAL A 24 2.22 2.22 14.59
C VAL A 24 3.31 3.18 14.13
N THR A 25 4.57 2.75 14.16
CA THR A 25 5.73 3.51 13.69
C THR A 25 6.05 3.18 12.24
N ALA A 26 7.04 3.89 11.69
CA ALA A 26 7.71 3.53 10.43
C ALA A 26 9.19 3.15 10.68
N SER A 27 9.48 2.56 11.85
CA SER A 27 10.85 2.27 12.29
C SER A 27 11.32 0.88 11.87
N GLU A 28 12.50 0.81 11.26
CA GLU A 28 13.16 -0.48 10.96
C GLU A 28 13.56 -1.20 12.24
N GLU A 29 14.17 -0.49 13.20
CA GLU A 29 14.59 -1.01 14.50
C GLU A 29 13.43 -1.68 15.28
N VAL A 30 12.23 -1.09 15.22
CA VAL A 30 11.03 -1.68 15.85
C VAL A 30 10.57 -2.93 15.11
N SER A 31 10.68 -2.95 13.78
CA SER A 31 10.31 -4.13 12.98
C SER A 31 11.25 -5.33 13.20
N GLU A 32 12.52 -5.09 13.56
CA GLU A 32 13.51 -6.14 13.82
C GLU A 32 13.21 -6.98 15.06
N ILE A 33 12.43 -6.46 16.02
CA ILE A 33 12.08 -7.22 17.23
C ILE A 33 10.89 -8.17 17.01
N TYR A 34 10.16 -8.08 15.90
CA TYR A 34 8.95 -8.89 15.68
C TYR A 34 9.17 -10.40 15.76
N PRO A 35 10.21 -10.98 15.12
CA PRO A 35 10.44 -12.43 15.20
C PRO A 35 10.59 -12.91 16.64
N ASP A 36 11.27 -12.13 17.46
CA ASP A 36 11.49 -12.44 18.86
C ASP A 36 10.22 -12.35 19.71
N MET A 37 9.33 -11.40 19.40
CA MET A 37 8.01 -11.29 20.03
C MET A 37 7.13 -12.49 19.66
N LEU A 38 7.06 -12.84 18.38
CA LEU A 38 6.30 -14.00 17.91
C LEU A 38 6.81 -15.29 18.55
N ALA A 39 8.13 -15.48 18.62
CA ALA A 39 8.76 -16.64 19.28
C ALA A 39 8.49 -16.68 20.80
N SER A 40 8.19 -15.53 21.41
CA SER A 40 7.82 -15.41 22.82
C SER A 40 6.31 -15.49 23.05
N SER A 41 5.54 -15.99 22.07
CA SER A 41 4.07 -16.11 22.13
C SER A 41 3.36 -14.76 22.32
N VAL A 42 3.91 -13.70 21.75
CA VAL A 42 3.29 -12.37 21.68
C VAL A 42 2.76 -12.14 20.26
N HIS A 43 1.49 -11.75 20.12
CA HIS A 43 0.93 -11.36 18.83
C HIS A 43 1.54 -10.03 18.36
N VAL A 44 1.60 -9.83 17.05
CA VAL A 44 2.06 -8.56 16.45
C VAL A 44 0.95 -8.01 15.57
N VAL A 45 0.54 -6.77 15.84
CA VAL A 45 -0.34 -5.95 14.99
C VAL A 45 0.46 -4.75 14.53
N THR A 46 0.50 -4.45 13.23
CA THR A 46 1.37 -3.39 12.73
C THR A 46 0.78 -2.58 11.56
N ALA A 47 1.01 -1.27 11.59
CA ALA A 47 0.88 -0.38 10.44
C ALA A 47 2.22 -0.13 9.71
N ASN A 48 3.29 -0.72 10.25
CA ASN A 48 4.63 -0.66 9.70
C ASN A 48 4.77 -1.64 8.52
N LYS A 49 4.99 -1.08 7.34
CA LYS A 49 5.14 -1.85 6.10
C LYS A 49 6.47 -2.61 6.03
N ILE A 50 7.50 -2.16 6.75
CA ILE A 50 8.89 -2.63 6.61
C ILE A 50 8.96 -4.15 6.71
N ALA A 51 8.47 -4.72 7.81
CA ALA A 51 8.47 -6.17 8.04
C ALA A 51 7.77 -6.98 6.92
N ALA A 52 6.61 -6.52 6.47
CA ALA A 52 5.83 -7.24 5.45
C ALA A 52 6.44 -7.11 4.04
N SER A 53 7.19 -6.03 3.78
CA SER A 53 7.90 -5.79 2.52
C SER A 53 9.41 -6.08 2.58
N ALA A 54 9.91 -6.64 3.68
CA ALA A 54 11.32 -7.04 3.87
C ALA A 54 11.70 -8.16 2.87
N PRO A 55 12.98 -8.57 2.77
CA PRO A 55 13.35 -9.75 1.98
C PRO A 55 12.44 -10.93 2.30
N TYR A 56 12.05 -11.71 1.28
CA TYR A 56 10.96 -12.70 1.40
C TYR A 56 11.21 -13.71 2.52
N HIS A 57 12.46 -14.11 2.74
CA HIS A 57 12.82 -15.03 3.82
C HIS A 57 12.50 -14.47 5.22
N VAL A 58 12.63 -13.17 5.44
CA VAL A 58 12.28 -12.50 6.71
C VAL A 58 10.76 -12.51 6.90
N TYR A 59 10.01 -12.08 5.88
CA TYR A 59 8.55 -12.13 5.89
C TYR A 59 8.03 -13.54 6.17
N ARG A 60 8.55 -14.53 5.43
CA ARG A 60 8.20 -15.95 5.58
C ARG A 60 8.52 -16.45 6.99
N HIS A 61 9.69 -16.14 7.52
CA HIS A 61 10.09 -16.53 8.87
C HIS A 61 9.11 -16.03 9.93
N MET A 62 8.64 -14.77 9.83
CA MET A 62 7.62 -14.25 10.74
C MET A 62 6.29 -15.01 10.63
N LYS A 63 5.85 -15.36 9.41
CA LYS A 63 4.62 -16.17 9.21
C LYS A 63 4.77 -17.56 9.81
N GLU A 64 5.94 -18.18 9.67
CA GLU A 64 6.26 -19.51 10.23
C GLU A 64 6.30 -19.47 11.77
N LEU A 65 6.91 -18.44 12.36
CA LEU A 65 6.91 -18.23 13.81
C LEU A 65 5.50 -18.04 14.36
N ALA A 66 4.70 -17.20 13.71
CA ALA A 66 3.31 -16.97 14.11
C ALA A 66 2.52 -18.28 14.13
N LEU A 67 2.67 -19.11 13.11
CA LEU A 67 2.04 -20.43 13.05
C LEU A 67 2.56 -21.38 14.15
N THR A 68 3.88 -21.46 14.32
CA THR A 68 4.54 -22.38 15.27
C THR A 68 4.17 -22.09 16.71
N HIS A 69 4.09 -20.81 17.07
CA HIS A 69 3.79 -20.37 18.44
C HIS A 69 2.30 -20.09 18.66
N ASN A 70 1.43 -20.42 17.69
CA ASN A 70 -0.01 -20.17 17.72
C ASN A 70 -0.37 -18.70 18.07
N VAL A 71 0.38 -17.77 17.49
CA VAL A 71 0.11 -16.32 17.58
C VAL A 71 -0.21 -15.75 16.21
N LYS A 72 -0.54 -14.46 16.16
CA LYS A 72 -0.96 -13.78 14.94
C LYS A 72 0.06 -12.69 14.59
N PHE A 73 0.37 -12.59 13.30
CA PHE A 73 1.04 -11.44 12.70
C PHE A 73 0.03 -10.77 11.76
N LEU A 74 -0.56 -9.68 12.22
CA LEU A 74 -1.59 -8.92 11.51
C LEU A 74 -1.03 -7.56 11.09
N ASN A 75 -1.45 -7.13 9.90
CA ASN A 75 -0.88 -6.00 9.21
C ASN A 75 -1.91 -5.40 8.23
N GLU A 76 -3.20 -5.43 8.58
CA GLU A 76 -4.29 -5.02 7.69
C GLU A 76 -4.05 -3.61 7.14
N THR A 77 -3.57 -2.72 8.01
CA THR A 77 -3.33 -1.32 7.71
C THR A 77 -2.13 -1.05 6.80
N ASN A 78 -1.34 -2.07 6.46
CA ASN A 78 -0.24 -1.90 5.52
C ASN A 78 -0.74 -1.59 4.10
N VAL A 79 -1.94 -2.04 3.72
CA VAL A 79 -2.51 -1.80 2.40
C VAL A 79 -4.00 -1.46 2.50
N GLY A 80 -4.38 -0.26 2.08
CA GLY A 80 -5.78 0.17 2.09
C GLY A 80 -6.23 0.83 3.40
N ALA A 81 -5.31 1.19 4.30
CA ALA A 81 -5.63 1.77 5.61
C ALA A 81 -6.62 0.89 6.39
N GLY A 82 -7.84 1.34 6.64
CA GLY A 82 -8.85 0.57 7.36
C GLY A 82 -9.68 -0.39 6.50
N LEU A 83 -9.46 -0.42 5.18
CA LEU A 83 -10.18 -1.32 4.28
C LEU A 83 -9.77 -2.78 4.55
N PRO A 84 -10.73 -3.73 4.55
CA PRO A 84 -10.46 -5.14 4.84
C PRO A 84 -9.89 -5.86 3.60
N VAL A 85 -8.71 -5.46 3.13
CA VAL A 85 -8.06 -6.00 1.94
C VAL A 85 -7.24 -7.26 2.26
N ILE A 86 -6.29 -7.17 3.19
CA ILE A 86 -5.33 -8.24 3.48
C ILE A 86 -6.05 -9.43 4.11
N LYS A 87 -6.93 -9.18 5.09
CA LYS A 87 -7.77 -10.20 5.70
C LYS A 87 -8.62 -10.93 4.66
N THR A 88 -9.23 -10.19 3.73
CA THR A 88 -10.04 -10.80 2.67
C THR A 88 -9.20 -11.71 1.78
N ILE A 89 -8.01 -11.26 1.35
CA ILE A 89 -7.07 -12.08 0.58
C ILE A 89 -6.68 -13.35 1.34
N ARG A 90 -6.32 -13.21 2.62
CA ARG A 90 -5.97 -14.35 3.49
C ARG A 90 -7.12 -15.34 3.62
N ASP A 91 -8.33 -14.86 3.89
CA ASP A 91 -9.51 -15.72 4.06
C ASP A 91 -9.82 -16.48 2.76
N LEU A 92 -9.68 -15.84 1.60
CA LEU A 92 -9.80 -16.50 0.29
C LEU A 92 -8.76 -17.62 0.14
N VAL A 93 -7.48 -17.33 0.37
CA VAL A 93 -6.39 -18.31 0.24
C VAL A 93 -6.53 -19.45 1.25
N LEU A 94 -6.84 -19.15 2.52
CA LEU A 94 -7.03 -20.15 3.58
C LEU A 94 -8.20 -21.10 3.31
N THR A 95 -9.26 -20.61 2.66
CA THR A 95 -10.40 -21.45 2.24
C THR A 95 -10.16 -22.20 0.93
N GLY A 96 -8.94 -22.16 0.39
CA GLY A 96 -8.52 -22.87 -0.82
C GLY A 96 -8.87 -22.19 -2.14
N ASP A 97 -9.27 -20.92 -2.12
CA ASP A 97 -9.42 -20.11 -3.35
C ASP A 97 -8.02 -19.67 -3.86
N ARG A 98 -7.92 -19.38 -5.16
CA ARG A 98 -6.66 -18.93 -5.80
C ARG A 98 -6.86 -17.58 -6.45
N ILE A 99 -5.98 -16.64 -6.11
CA ILE A 99 -6.01 -15.29 -6.70
C ILE A 99 -5.25 -15.31 -8.02
N HIS A 100 -5.92 -14.89 -9.09
CA HIS A 100 -5.35 -14.85 -10.45
C HIS A 100 -4.90 -13.45 -10.85
N ARG A 101 -5.66 -12.45 -10.41
CA ARG A 101 -5.42 -11.05 -10.75
C ARG A 101 -5.81 -10.15 -9.58
N ILE A 102 -4.99 -9.14 -9.33
CA ILE A 102 -5.31 -8.00 -8.49
C ILE A 102 -5.05 -6.75 -9.32
N GLU A 103 -6.00 -5.83 -9.34
CA GLU A 103 -5.80 -4.47 -9.87
C GLU A 103 -6.14 -3.47 -8.79
N ALA A 104 -5.29 -2.47 -8.59
CA ALA A 104 -5.51 -1.56 -7.48
C ALA A 104 -4.97 -0.14 -7.72
N VAL A 105 -5.69 0.84 -7.19
CA VAL A 105 -5.17 2.18 -6.92
C VAL A 105 -4.88 2.23 -5.41
N LEU A 106 -3.60 2.34 -5.07
CA LEU A 106 -3.10 2.14 -3.70
C LEU A 106 -2.47 3.40 -3.07
N SER A 107 -2.35 4.49 -3.82
CA SER A 107 -1.78 5.77 -3.35
C SER A 107 -2.83 6.87 -3.42
N GLY A 108 -3.22 7.38 -2.25
CA GLY A 108 -4.11 8.53 -2.16
C GLY A 108 -3.50 9.79 -2.77
N SER A 109 -2.20 10.02 -2.60
CA SER A 109 -1.46 11.16 -3.17
C SER A 109 -1.52 11.14 -4.70
N LEU A 110 -1.15 10.01 -5.32
CA LEU A 110 -1.17 9.87 -6.78
C LEU A 110 -2.59 9.89 -7.33
N ASN A 111 -3.56 9.27 -6.64
CA ASN A 111 -4.95 9.32 -7.05
C ASN A 111 -5.47 10.77 -7.04
N TYR A 112 -5.18 11.53 -5.98
CA TYR A 112 -5.56 12.94 -5.90
C TYR A 112 -4.94 13.74 -7.05
N ILE A 113 -3.63 13.60 -7.28
CA ILE A 113 -2.92 14.34 -8.34
C ILE A 113 -3.54 14.04 -9.72
N PHE A 114 -3.70 12.76 -10.09
CA PHE A 114 -4.22 12.41 -11.40
C PHE A 114 -5.73 12.62 -11.55
N ASP A 115 -6.48 12.66 -10.45
CA ASP A 115 -7.87 13.10 -10.47
C ASP A 115 -7.98 14.61 -10.71
N ARG A 116 -7.14 15.44 -10.08
CA ARG A 116 -7.08 16.90 -10.35
C ARG A 116 -6.67 17.21 -11.77
N VAL A 117 -5.65 16.51 -12.28
CA VAL A 117 -5.24 16.66 -13.68
C VAL A 117 -6.35 16.19 -14.62
N GLY A 118 -6.83 14.96 -14.46
CA GLY A 118 -7.79 14.35 -15.40
C GLY A 118 -9.20 14.94 -15.35
N SER A 119 -9.75 15.17 -14.16
CA SER A 119 -11.14 15.63 -13.96
C SER A 119 -11.27 17.15 -14.05
N ASP A 120 -10.35 17.90 -13.45
CA ASP A 120 -10.48 19.36 -13.30
C ASP A 120 -9.65 20.13 -14.35
N GLY A 121 -8.80 19.45 -15.13
CA GLY A 121 -7.91 20.08 -16.11
C GLY A 121 -6.80 20.90 -15.46
N CYS A 122 -6.41 20.56 -14.23
CA CYS A 122 -5.32 21.22 -13.53
C CYS A 122 -3.97 20.86 -14.17
N LEU A 123 -3.03 21.80 -14.19
CA LEU A 123 -1.65 21.51 -14.57
C LEU A 123 -1.04 20.49 -13.58
N PHE A 124 -0.15 19.64 -14.08
CA PHE A 124 0.44 18.56 -13.29
C PHE A 124 1.26 19.11 -12.12
N SER A 125 2.11 20.11 -12.37
CA SER A 125 2.90 20.79 -11.34
C SER A 125 2.01 21.39 -10.24
N VAL A 126 0.91 22.06 -10.63
CA VAL A 126 -0.05 22.69 -9.72
C VAL A 126 -0.77 21.63 -8.87
N ALA A 127 -1.20 20.52 -9.48
CA ALA A 127 -1.84 19.42 -8.74
C ALA A 127 -0.91 18.80 -7.69
N VAL A 128 0.39 18.65 -8.00
CA VAL A 128 1.40 18.18 -7.04
C VAL A 128 1.61 19.20 -5.91
N THR A 129 1.71 20.49 -6.23
CA THR A 129 1.85 21.56 -5.24
C THR A 129 0.66 21.60 -4.29
N GLU A 130 -0.57 21.53 -4.82
CA GLU A 130 -1.79 21.47 -4.00
C GLU A 130 -1.81 20.23 -3.10
N ALA A 131 -1.41 19.07 -3.61
CA ALA A 131 -1.35 17.84 -2.82
C ALA A 131 -0.37 17.98 -1.66
N ARG A 132 0.78 18.62 -1.88
CA ARG A 132 1.78 18.92 -0.85
C ARG A 132 1.25 19.91 0.19
N GLU A 133 0.60 21.00 -0.24
CA GLU A 133 0.02 22.00 0.67
C GLU A 133 -1.10 21.43 1.55
N LYS A 134 -1.87 20.49 1.02
CA LYS A 134 -2.90 19.75 1.77
C LYS A 134 -2.34 18.66 2.69
N GLY A 135 -1.03 18.41 2.66
CA GLY A 135 -0.39 17.34 3.42
C GLY A 135 -0.75 15.94 2.94
N TYR A 136 -1.12 15.78 1.65
CA TYR A 136 -1.40 14.47 1.07
C TYR A 136 -0.14 13.75 0.60
N THR A 137 0.94 14.48 0.33
CA THR A 137 2.25 13.91 -0.01
C THR A 137 3.16 13.89 1.21
N GLU A 138 4.25 13.15 1.11
CA GLU A 138 5.42 13.32 1.97
C GLU A 138 6.01 14.74 1.82
N PRO A 139 6.84 15.22 2.77
CA PRO A 139 7.50 16.52 2.68
C PRO A 139 8.28 16.71 1.37
N ASN A 140 8.86 15.63 0.85
CA ASN A 140 9.40 15.51 -0.50
C ASN A 140 8.45 14.65 -1.38
N PRO A 141 7.65 15.25 -2.27
CA PRO A 141 6.71 14.54 -3.14
C PRO A 141 7.36 13.53 -4.11
N ALA A 142 8.68 13.59 -4.31
CA ALA A 142 9.39 12.60 -5.13
C ALA A 142 9.22 11.17 -4.58
N LEU A 143 9.02 11.02 -3.26
CA LEU A 143 8.77 9.73 -2.63
C LEU A 143 7.46 9.11 -3.11
N ASP A 144 6.38 9.90 -3.18
CA ASP A 144 5.08 9.48 -3.74
C ASP A 144 5.18 9.24 -5.25
N LEU A 145 5.73 10.21 -6.00
CA LEU A 145 5.83 10.18 -7.46
C LEU A 145 6.72 9.06 -7.99
N SER A 146 7.62 8.51 -7.17
CA SER A 146 8.44 7.35 -7.54
C SER A 146 7.64 6.05 -7.68
N GLY A 147 6.46 5.96 -7.06
CA GLY A 147 5.65 4.74 -7.01
C GLY A 147 6.17 3.66 -6.05
N LYS A 148 7.27 3.88 -5.34
CA LYS A 148 7.87 2.88 -4.43
C LYS A 148 6.92 2.42 -3.32
N ASP A 149 6.10 3.32 -2.77
CA ASP A 149 5.09 2.94 -1.77
C ASP A 149 4.02 2.00 -2.38
N VAL A 150 3.58 2.28 -3.61
CA VAL A 150 2.63 1.42 -4.34
C VAL A 150 3.24 0.04 -4.60
N MET A 151 4.52 -0.02 -5.01
CA MET A 151 5.27 -1.27 -5.17
C MET A 151 5.32 -2.08 -3.85
N ARG A 152 5.62 -1.44 -2.71
CA ARG A 152 5.60 -2.12 -1.40
C ARG A 152 4.22 -2.67 -1.07
N LYS A 153 3.15 -1.92 -1.37
CA LYS A 153 1.77 -2.36 -1.10
C LYS A 153 1.38 -3.56 -1.96
N ILE A 154 1.64 -3.53 -3.27
CA ILE A 154 1.34 -4.68 -4.14
C ILE A 154 2.22 -5.88 -3.86
N LEU A 155 3.47 -5.69 -3.40
CA LEU A 155 4.31 -6.78 -2.89
C LEU A 155 3.64 -7.51 -1.72
N ILE A 156 3.14 -6.75 -0.74
CA ILE A 156 2.44 -7.31 0.42
C ILE A 156 1.19 -8.06 -0.04
N LEU A 157 0.34 -7.48 -0.89
CA LEU A 157 -0.85 -8.16 -1.40
C LEU A 157 -0.50 -9.44 -2.17
N SER A 158 0.53 -9.41 -3.01
CA SER A 158 0.95 -10.57 -3.80
C SER A 158 1.50 -11.70 -2.92
N ARG A 159 2.24 -11.37 -1.86
CA ARG A 159 2.71 -12.34 -0.86
C ARG A 159 1.57 -12.95 -0.06
N GLU A 160 0.58 -12.13 0.34
CA GLU A 160 -0.62 -12.62 1.01
C GLU A 160 -1.51 -13.47 0.08
N ALA A 161 -1.44 -13.22 -1.23
CA ALA A 161 -2.05 -14.07 -2.27
C ALA A 161 -1.30 -15.40 -2.51
N GLY A 162 -0.19 -15.65 -1.80
CA GLY A 162 0.56 -16.90 -1.83
C GLY A 162 1.77 -16.91 -2.77
N LEU A 163 2.17 -15.76 -3.33
CA LEU A 163 3.33 -15.68 -4.21
C LEU A 163 4.62 -15.49 -3.43
N THR A 164 5.71 -16.07 -3.94
CA THR A 164 7.08 -15.80 -3.49
C THR A 164 7.66 -14.72 -4.39
N LEU A 165 7.78 -13.49 -3.87
CA LEU A 165 8.25 -12.34 -4.63
C LEU A 165 9.15 -11.45 -3.77
N GLU A 166 10.14 -10.85 -4.43
CA GLU A 166 10.94 -9.74 -3.93
C GLU A 166 10.52 -8.42 -4.59
N MET A 167 11.00 -7.31 -4.03
CA MET A 167 10.73 -5.98 -4.58
C MET A 167 11.24 -5.83 -6.02
N ASP A 168 12.38 -6.44 -6.34
CA ASP A 168 13.01 -6.39 -7.67
C ASP A 168 12.25 -7.20 -8.73
N ASP A 169 11.34 -8.10 -8.32
CA ASP A 169 10.46 -8.84 -9.24
C ASP A 169 9.30 -7.97 -9.76
N ILE A 170 9.12 -6.76 -9.21
CA ILE A 170 8.03 -5.84 -9.58
C ILE A 170 8.50 -4.89 -10.67
N GLU A 171 7.84 -4.95 -11.84
CA GLU A 171 8.08 -3.99 -12.91
C GLU A 171 7.47 -2.63 -12.56
N ASN A 172 8.30 -1.64 -12.25
CA ASN A 172 7.85 -0.24 -12.13
C ASN A 172 7.99 0.47 -13.48
N LYS A 173 6.88 0.86 -14.09
CA LYS A 173 6.83 1.61 -15.33
C LYS A 173 6.85 3.10 -15.01
N PRO A 174 8.03 3.77 -15.12
CA PRO A 174 8.12 5.19 -14.79
C PRO A 174 7.27 6.01 -15.76
N PHE A 175 6.47 6.92 -15.21
CA PHE A 175 5.69 7.88 -15.99
C PHE A 175 6.39 9.25 -16.11
N LEU A 176 7.47 9.45 -15.35
CA LEU A 176 8.31 10.64 -15.37
C LEU A 176 9.70 10.31 -15.95
N PRO A 177 10.35 11.26 -16.64
CA PRO A 177 11.76 11.16 -16.99
C PRO A 177 12.64 10.89 -15.76
N SER A 178 13.71 10.13 -15.93
CA SER A 178 14.58 9.67 -14.84
C SER A 178 15.24 10.81 -14.05
N ASN A 179 15.49 11.95 -14.69
CA ASN A 179 16.09 13.13 -14.06
C ASN A 179 15.07 14.00 -13.29
N THR A 180 13.76 13.81 -13.49
CA THR A 180 12.73 14.65 -12.86
C THR A 180 12.79 14.55 -11.33
N LEU A 181 12.99 13.33 -10.81
CA LEU A 181 12.99 13.03 -9.37
C LEU A 181 14.40 13.03 -8.75
N ALA A 182 15.44 13.41 -9.49
CA ALA A 182 16.84 13.36 -9.04
C ALA A 182 17.23 14.58 -8.19
N THR A 183 16.39 14.95 -7.21
CA THR A 183 16.62 16.06 -6.30
C THR A 183 15.79 15.92 -5.03
N ASP A 184 16.36 16.33 -3.90
CA ASP A 184 15.65 16.41 -2.60
C ASP A 184 15.08 17.82 -2.33
N GLU A 185 15.41 18.79 -3.18
CA GLU A 185 15.01 20.19 -3.02
C GLU A 185 13.67 20.46 -3.73
N TRP A 186 12.65 20.85 -2.97
CA TRP A 186 11.31 21.14 -3.50
C TRP A 186 11.34 22.14 -4.66
N ASN A 187 12.10 23.22 -4.56
CA ASN A 187 12.15 24.25 -5.61
C ASN A 187 12.71 23.72 -6.93
N GLN A 188 13.66 22.77 -6.88
CA GLN A 188 14.21 22.15 -8.07
C GLN A 188 13.24 21.10 -8.64
N LEU A 189 12.62 20.29 -7.76
CA LEU A 189 11.59 19.34 -8.17
C LEU A 189 10.43 20.06 -8.86
N HIS A 190 9.92 21.15 -8.28
CA HIS A 190 8.82 21.93 -8.84
C HIS A 190 9.13 22.41 -10.27
N LYS A 191 10.31 22.99 -10.51
CA LYS A 191 10.74 23.40 -11.85
C LYS A 191 10.80 22.23 -12.84
N ASN A 192 11.24 21.06 -12.39
CA ASN A 192 11.27 19.86 -13.22
C ASN A 192 9.85 19.40 -13.57
N LEU A 193 8.87 19.57 -12.66
CA LEU A 193 7.47 19.22 -12.89
C LEU A 193 6.79 20.24 -13.82
N GLU A 194 7.04 21.53 -13.66
CA GLU A 194 6.54 22.59 -14.55
C GLU A 194 6.95 22.35 -16.01
N ALA A 195 8.18 21.86 -16.23
CA ALA A 195 8.66 21.50 -17.57
C ALA A 195 7.89 20.35 -18.23
N LEU A 196 7.05 19.63 -17.49
CA LEU A 196 6.22 18.52 -18.00
C LEU A 196 4.76 18.93 -18.25
N ASP A 197 4.33 20.11 -17.81
CA ASP A 197 2.93 20.52 -17.84
C ASP A 197 2.33 20.52 -19.25
N GLU A 198 3.06 21.06 -20.23
CA GLU A 198 2.59 21.09 -21.62
C GLU A 198 2.34 19.68 -22.17
N ARG A 199 3.23 18.74 -21.86
CA ARG A 199 3.09 17.33 -22.27
C ARG A 199 1.90 16.67 -21.59
N PHE A 200 1.77 16.81 -20.27
CA PHE A 200 0.64 16.24 -19.52
C PHE A 200 -0.69 16.83 -19.98
N GLU A 201 -0.74 18.12 -20.29
CA GLU A 201 -1.97 18.75 -20.78
C GLU A 201 -2.36 18.24 -22.18
N ALA A 202 -1.38 18.12 -23.09
CA ALA A 202 -1.62 17.54 -24.41
C ALA A 202 -2.15 16.09 -24.33
N ASP A 203 -1.53 15.26 -23.50
CA ASP A 203 -1.94 13.87 -23.29
C ASP A 203 -3.32 13.79 -22.60
N ARG A 204 -3.61 14.69 -21.64
CA ARG A 204 -4.92 14.79 -20.96
C ARG A 204 -6.03 15.11 -21.95
N ILE A 205 -5.85 16.09 -22.83
CA ILE A 205 -6.84 16.47 -23.85
C ILE A 205 -7.15 15.27 -24.75
N LYS A 206 -6.11 14.54 -25.18
CA LYS A 206 -6.27 13.32 -25.98
C LYS A 206 -7.07 12.26 -25.23
N LEU A 207 -6.78 12.00 -23.96
CA LEU A 207 -7.49 11.01 -23.14
C LEU A 207 -8.95 11.38 -22.88
N ALA A 208 -9.21 12.66 -22.58
CA ALA A 208 -10.55 13.16 -22.37
C ALA A 208 -11.42 12.95 -23.62
N SER A 209 -10.87 13.14 -24.82
CA SER A 209 -11.58 12.88 -26.08
C SER A 209 -11.99 11.41 -26.27
N GLN A 210 -11.34 10.49 -25.55
CA GLN A 210 -11.59 9.05 -25.58
C GLN A 210 -12.43 8.57 -24.38
N ASN A 211 -12.96 9.48 -23.54
CA ASN A 211 -13.60 9.15 -22.26
C ASN A 211 -12.70 8.28 -21.34
N LYS A 212 -11.39 8.54 -21.36
CA LYS A 212 -10.42 7.88 -20.49
C LYS A 212 -9.85 8.81 -19.44
N ARG A 213 -9.29 8.22 -18.38
CA ARG A 213 -8.61 8.91 -17.28
C ARG A 213 -7.33 8.19 -16.91
N TRP A 214 -6.39 8.92 -16.33
CA TRP A 214 -5.22 8.32 -15.72
C TRP A 214 -5.50 7.78 -14.33
N ARG A 215 -4.97 6.61 -14.03
CA ARG A 215 -4.80 6.09 -12.68
C ARG A 215 -3.43 5.46 -12.55
N TYR A 216 -2.76 5.71 -11.42
CA TYR A 216 -1.54 4.99 -11.10
C TYR A 216 -1.92 3.64 -10.50
N MET A 217 -1.82 2.59 -11.32
CA MET A 217 -2.30 1.25 -11.02
C MET A 217 -1.17 0.36 -10.50
N ALA A 218 -1.53 -0.57 -9.63
CA ALA A 218 -0.74 -1.73 -9.29
C ALA A 218 -1.48 -2.98 -9.75
N THR A 219 -0.79 -3.84 -10.49
CA THR A 219 -1.40 -4.98 -11.17
C THR A 219 -0.58 -6.23 -10.87
N LEU A 220 -1.23 -7.22 -10.27
CA LEU A 220 -0.82 -8.62 -10.30
C LEU A 220 -1.67 -9.31 -11.36
N ASP A 221 -1.06 -9.95 -12.36
CA ASP A 221 -1.77 -10.80 -13.33
C ASP A 221 -0.92 -12.04 -13.63
N LYS A 222 -1.47 -13.22 -13.31
CA LYS A 222 -0.84 -14.53 -13.58
C LYS A 222 0.61 -14.62 -13.08
N GLY A 223 0.87 -14.11 -11.88
CA GLY A 223 2.19 -14.14 -11.25
C GLY A 223 3.13 -13.01 -11.63
N LYS A 224 2.76 -12.15 -12.59
CA LYS A 224 3.54 -10.96 -12.93
C LYS A 224 2.99 -9.75 -12.18
N VAL A 225 3.89 -8.96 -11.59
CA VAL A 225 3.52 -7.77 -10.84
C VAL A 225 4.11 -6.54 -11.51
N SER A 226 3.29 -5.53 -11.72
CA SER A 226 3.72 -4.25 -12.27
C SER A 226 3.01 -3.08 -11.60
N THR A 227 3.61 -1.90 -11.69
CA THR A 227 3.04 -0.62 -11.26
C THR A 227 3.29 0.42 -12.34
N GLY A 228 2.36 1.38 -12.51
CA GLY A 228 2.54 2.42 -13.51
C GLY A 228 1.30 3.27 -13.73
N LEU A 229 1.47 4.33 -14.51
CA LEU A 229 0.36 5.18 -14.95
C LEU A 229 -0.39 4.50 -16.09
N GLU A 230 -1.66 4.18 -15.88
CA GLU A 230 -2.51 3.51 -16.85
C GLU A 230 -3.67 4.40 -17.30
N GLU A 231 -4.11 4.20 -18.54
CA GLU A 231 -5.29 4.83 -19.12
C GLU A 231 -6.50 3.92 -18.93
N ILE A 232 -7.46 4.35 -18.11
CA ILE A 232 -8.67 3.58 -17.84
C ILE A 232 -9.90 4.24 -18.47
N ASP A 233 -10.81 3.44 -18.99
CA ASP A 233 -12.08 3.92 -19.56
C ASP A 233 -13.20 3.95 -18.50
N SER A 234 -14.33 4.55 -18.87
CA SER A 234 -15.50 4.73 -18.01
C SER A 234 -16.16 3.44 -17.49
N THR A 235 -15.84 2.28 -18.06
CA THR A 235 -16.36 0.99 -17.60
C THR A 235 -15.53 0.39 -16.47
N HIS A 236 -14.28 0.84 -16.31
CA HIS A 236 -13.41 0.37 -15.26
C HIS A 236 -13.78 1.00 -13.90
N PRO A 237 -13.95 0.24 -12.81
CA PRO A 237 -14.37 0.77 -11.51
C PRO A 237 -13.50 1.91 -10.96
N ALA A 238 -12.19 1.89 -11.23
CA ALA A 238 -11.27 2.95 -10.82
C ALA A 238 -11.49 4.31 -11.53
N TYR A 239 -12.31 4.36 -12.59
CA TYR A 239 -12.57 5.60 -13.34
C TYR A 239 -13.28 6.65 -12.48
N HIS A 240 -14.16 6.18 -11.60
CA HIS A 240 -14.98 7.02 -10.73
C HIS A 240 -14.36 7.31 -9.36
N LEU A 241 -13.16 6.81 -9.09
CA LEU A 241 -12.43 7.16 -7.88
C LEU A 241 -12.21 8.67 -7.79
N LYS A 242 -12.33 9.23 -6.59
CA LYS A 242 -12.16 10.65 -6.30
C LYS A 242 -11.22 10.86 -5.12
N GLY A 243 -10.59 12.02 -5.06
CA GLY A 243 -9.81 12.44 -3.90
C GLY A 243 -8.69 11.44 -3.57
N THR A 244 -8.64 10.97 -2.33
CA THR A 244 -7.60 10.07 -1.82
C THR A 244 -8.09 8.62 -1.64
N ASP A 245 -9.20 8.26 -2.26
CA ASP A 245 -9.76 6.91 -2.17
C ASP A 245 -8.87 5.87 -2.86
N ASN A 246 -8.81 4.68 -2.26
CA ASN A 246 -8.22 3.50 -2.85
C ASN A 246 -9.31 2.57 -3.41
N ILE A 247 -8.94 1.75 -4.40
CA ILE A 247 -9.76 0.64 -4.90
C ILE A 247 -8.88 -0.58 -5.12
N ILE A 248 -9.41 -1.76 -4.81
CA ILE A 248 -8.78 -3.04 -5.05
C ILE A 248 -9.81 -3.95 -5.70
N LEU A 249 -9.45 -4.53 -6.84
CA LEU A 249 -10.24 -5.46 -7.61
C LEU A 249 -9.52 -6.81 -7.57
N ILE A 250 -10.22 -7.87 -7.15
CA ILE A 250 -9.63 -9.20 -6.94
C ILE A 250 -10.40 -10.23 -7.78
N TRP A 251 -9.69 -10.94 -8.66
CA TRP A 251 -10.22 -12.07 -9.40
C TRP A 251 -9.65 -13.37 -8.87
N THR A 252 -10.51 -14.37 -8.71
CA THR A 252 -10.14 -15.68 -8.17
C THR A 252 -10.84 -16.82 -8.95
N ASP A 253 -10.62 -18.08 -8.54
CA ASP A 253 -11.39 -19.23 -9.07
C ASP A 253 -12.90 -19.07 -8.83
N ARG A 254 -13.28 -18.36 -7.77
CA ARG A 254 -14.68 -18.08 -7.41
C ARG A 254 -15.20 -16.77 -8.00
N TYR A 255 -14.33 -15.77 -8.19
CA TYR A 255 -14.65 -14.46 -8.74
C TYR A 255 -14.07 -14.28 -10.16
N THR A 256 -14.55 -15.10 -11.10
CA THR A 256 -13.98 -15.19 -12.47
C THR A 256 -14.54 -14.15 -13.44
N GLN A 257 -15.86 -13.95 -13.46
CA GLN A 257 -16.51 -13.03 -14.41
C GLN A 257 -16.48 -11.58 -13.95
N ARG A 258 -16.58 -11.35 -12.64
CA ARG A 258 -16.56 -10.03 -12.02
C ARG A 258 -15.63 -10.08 -10.81
N PRO A 259 -14.75 -9.08 -10.63
CA PRO A 259 -13.90 -9.03 -9.46
C PRO A 259 -14.73 -8.77 -8.21
N MET A 260 -14.22 -9.24 -7.07
CA MET A 260 -14.54 -8.61 -5.80
C MET A 260 -13.94 -7.20 -5.78
N VAL A 261 -14.73 -6.18 -5.42
CA VAL A 261 -14.29 -4.79 -5.38
C VAL A 261 -14.35 -4.27 -3.94
N ILE A 262 -13.23 -3.76 -3.45
CA ILE A 262 -13.10 -3.11 -2.14
C ILE A 262 -12.63 -1.68 -2.39
N ALA A 263 -13.40 -0.68 -1.95
CA ALA A 263 -13.10 0.73 -2.18
C ALA A 263 -13.43 1.59 -0.96
N GLY A 264 -12.70 2.68 -0.80
CA GLY A 264 -12.94 3.70 0.23
C GLY A 264 -11.66 4.47 0.57
N ALA A 265 -11.70 5.23 1.65
CA ALA A 265 -10.58 6.08 2.07
C ALA A 265 -9.29 5.25 2.23
N GLY A 266 -8.27 5.59 1.43
CA GLY A 266 -7.00 4.86 1.37
C GLY A 266 -5.94 5.33 2.38
N ALA A 267 -6.24 6.40 3.10
CA ALA A 267 -5.38 7.06 4.08
C ALA A 267 -6.22 7.85 5.08
N GLY A 268 -5.62 8.21 6.21
CA GLY A 268 -6.27 9.01 7.25
C GLY A 268 -6.00 8.45 8.65
N PRO A 269 -5.68 9.29 9.65
CA PRO A 269 -5.37 8.83 11.00
C PRO A 269 -6.47 7.96 11.61
N ASP A 270 -7.73 8.43 11.56
CA ASP A 270 -8.86 7.72 12.19
C ASP A 270 -9.17 6.38 11.51
N VAL A 271 -9.14 6.35 10.18
CA VAL A 271 -9.40 5.14 9.38
C VAL A 271 -8.30 4.11 9.61
N THR A 272 -7.04 4.55 9.68
CA THR A 272 -5.90 3.66 9.96
C THR A 272 -5.95 3.15 11.40
N ALA A 273 -6.21 4.02 12.38
CA ALA A 273 -6.37 3.60 13.77
C ALA A 273 -7.52 2.59 13.95
N SER A 274 -8.63 2.77 13.23
CA SER A 274 -9.74 1.82 13.21
C SER A 274 -9.32 0.45 12.66
N GLY A 275 -8.47 0.40 11.62
CA GLY A 275 -7.94 -0.85 11.09
C GLY A 275 -7.02 -1.58 12.09
N VAL A 276 -6.12 -0.85 12.75
CA VAL A 276 -5.28 -1.41 13.83
C VAL A 276 -6.15 -1.97 14.96
N LEU A 277 -7.18 -1.22 15.37
CA LEU A 277 -8.11 -1.68 16.40
C LEU A 277 -8.89 -2.93 15.96
N ALA A 278 -9.28 -3.03 14.69
CA ALA A 278 -9.94 -4.22 14.16
C ALA A 278 -9.03 -5.46 14.24
N ASP A 279 -7.75 -5.31 13.92
CA ASP A 279 -6.75 -6.38 14.08
C ASP A 279 -6.61 -6.81 15.56
N VAL A 280 -6.51 -5.84 16.47
CA VAL A 280 -6.45 -6.10 17.93
C VAL A 280 -7.70 -6.85 18.42
N ILE A 281 -8.90 -6.40 18.04
CA ILE A 281 -10.17 -7.04 18.41
C ILE A 281 -10.26 -8.46 17.83
N SER A 282 -9.75 -8.68 16.61
CA SER A 282 -9.77 -10.00 15.98
C SER A 282 -8.93 -11.03 16.73
N ILE A 283 -7.87 -10.59 17.44
CA ILE A 283 -7.05 -11.43 18.32
C ILE A 283 -7.78 -11.67 19.64
N ALA A 284 -8.38 -10.62 20.22
CA ALA A 284 -9.04 -10.71 21.52
C ALA A 284 -10.31 -11.58 21.53
N ASN A 285 -10.96 -11.74 20.37
CA ASN A 285 -12.18 -12.53 20.20
C ASN A 285 -11.94 -14.03 19.96
N VAL A 286 -10.72 -14.54 20.18
CA VAL A 286 -10.33 -15.95 20.03
C VAL A 286 -10.15 -16.62 21.39
#